data_AF-A0A2R4ZS66-F1
#
_entry.id   AF-A0A2R4ZS66-F1
#
_cell.length_a   1.000
_cell.length_b   1.000
_cell.length_c   1.000
_cell.angle_alpha   90.00
_cell.angle_beta   90.00
_cell.angle_gamma   90.00
#
_symmetry.space_group_name_H-M   'P 1'
#
loop_
_entity.id
_entity.type
_entity.pdbx_description
1 polymer ?
#
loop_
_entity_poly.entity_id
_entity_poly.type
_entity_poly.pdbx_seq_one_letter_code
_entity_poly.pdbx_strand_id
1 'polypeptide(L)'
;MKIDSFIEAMYEILNNPEDLLAAFEEAKHLGMNHLYLLMRREDFRLVMIIHMNPFSEELVSIVFMIPLGCGEEQPSMEQVNRLAISLRGAVMAYGECSSILVGYDGSSGIGELLDTISQAVLGRKASGRFDIEHYSYDLLTIYPENP
;
A
#
# COMPACT_ATOMS: atom_id res chain seq x y z
N MET A 1 -5.39 -13.63 8.34
CA MET A 1 -4.61 -13.08 9.47
C MET A 1 -5.57 -12.31 10.37
N LYS A 2 -5.39 -12.29 11.70
CA LYS A 2 -6.23 -11.43 12.58
C LYS A 2 -5.79 -9.97 12.48
N ILE A 3 -6.75 -9.04 12.56
CA ILE A 3 -6.47 -7.60 12.46
C ILE A 3 -5.48 -7.14 13.53
N ASP A 4 -5.66 -7.56 14.78
CA ASP A 4 -4.75 -7.16 15.88
C ASP A 4 -3.30 -7.57 15.62
N SER A 5 -3.07 -8.82 15.18
CA SER A 5 -1.72 -9.29 14.85
C SER A 5 -1.09 -8.52 13.69
N PHE A 6 -1.91 -8.04 12.76
CA PHE A 6 -1.45 -7.17 11.68
C PHE A 6 -1.07 -5.78 12.19
N ILE A 7 -1.91 -5.16 13.03
CA ILE A 7 -1.61 -3.87 13.66
C ILE A 7 -0.30 -3.97 14.45
N GLU A 8 -0.13 -5.06 15.22
CA GLU A 8 1.10 -5.35 15.94
C GLU A 8 2.32 -5.42 15.02
N ALA A 9 2.21 -6.12 13.89
CA ALA A 9 3.29 -6.19 12.91
C ALA A 9 3.62 -4.82 12.29
N MET A 10 2.63 -3.94 12.17
CA MET A 10 2.79 -2.59 11.62
C MET A 10 3.43 -1.60 12.61
N TYR A 11 3.38 -1.83 13.93
CA TYR A 11 3.98 -0.93 14.93
C TYR A 11 5.48 -0.67 14.71
N GLU A 12 6.21 -1.68 14.25
CA GLU A 12 7.65 -1.54 13.98
C GLU A 12 7.95 -0.93 12.61
N ILE A 13 6.94 -0.84 11.74
CA ILE A 13 7.05 -0.38 10.35
C ILE A 13 6.61 1.08 10.22
N LEU A 14 5.72 1.55 11.09
CA LEU A 14 5.10 2.87 11.05
C LEU A 14 5.70 3.83 12.08
N ASN A 15 5.72 5.13 11.76
CA ASN A 15 5.98 6.21 12.70
C ASN A 15 4.73 6.62 13.50
N ASN A 16 3.56 6.56 12.87
CA ASN A 16 2.24 6.94 13.40
C ASN A 16 1.23 5.77 13.36
N PRO A 17 1.52 4.66 14.05
CA PRO A 17 0.68 3.47 14.05
C PRO A 17 -0.71 3.70 14.68
N GLU A 18 -0.89 4.74 15.47
CA GLU A 18 -2.19 5.18 16.00
C GLU A 18 -3.20 5.51 14.89
N ASP A 19 -2.75 6.04 13.75
CA ASP A 19 -3.62 6.35 12.61
C ASP A 19 -4.15 5.06 11.97
N LEU A 20 -3.34 4.00 11.95
CA LEU A 20 -3.79 2.68 11.51
C LEU A 20 -4.88 2.13 12.43
N LEU A 21 -4.65 2.21 13.74
CA LEU A 21 -5.61 1.74 14.74
C LEU A 21 -6.93 2.50 14.63
N ALA A 22 -6.88 3.83 14.54
CA ALA A 22 -8.07 4.66 14.37
C ALA A 22 -8.87 4.29 13.11
N ALA A 23 -8.17 4.07 11.99
CA ALA A 23 -8.82 3.69 10.73
C ALA A 23 -9.51 2.32 10.79
N PHE A 24 -8.94 1.34 11.50
CA PHE A 24 -9.61 0.05 11.72
C PHE A 24 -10.83 0.16 12.62
N GLU A 25 -10.76 0.94 13.70
CA GLU A 25 -11.89 1.14 14.61
C GLU A 25 -13.07 1.84 13.90
N GLU A 26 -12.78 2.86 13.09
CA GLU A 26 -13.82 3.51 12.30
C GLU A 26 -14.35 2.59 11.18
N ALA A 27 -13.49 1.82 10.48
CA ALA A 27 -13.94 0.82 9.51
C ALA A 27 -14.94 -0.18 10.14
N LYS A 28 -14.64 -0.65 11.35
CA LYS A 28 -15.50 -1.55 12.11
C LYS A 28 -16.83 -0.89 12.48
N HIS A 29 -16.79 0.35 12.96
CA HIS A 29 -18.00 1.10 13.30
C HIS A 29 -18.91 1.33 12.08
N LEU A 30 -18.32 1.60 10.92
CA LEU A 30 -19.03 1.87 9.67
C LEU A 30 -19.40 0.60 8.88
N GLY A 31 -18.88 -0.57 9.27
CA GLY A 31 -19.09 -1.82 8.55
C GLY A 31 -18.38 -1.88 7.19
N MET A 32 -17.21 -1.24 7.08
CA MET A 32 -16.43 -1.18 5.84
C MET A 32 -15.58 -2.43 5.63
N ASN A 33 -15.59 -2.95 4.41
CA ASN A 33 -14.76 -4.11 4.04
C ASN A 33 -13.39 -3.72 3.48
N HIS A 34 -13.22 -2.46 3.07
CA HIS A 34 -11.98 -1.97 2.48
C HIS A 34 -11.48 -0.76 3.24
N LEU A 35 -10.18 -0.77 3.53
CA LEU A 35 -9.42 0.34 4.05
C LEU A 35 -8.24 0.57 3.14
N TYR A 36 -8.06 1.82 2.73
CA TYR A 36 -7.01 2.25 1.85
C TYR A 36 -6.13 3.22 2.63
N LEU A 37 -4.83 2.98 2.67
CA LEU A 37 -3.85 3.78 3.39
C LEU A 37 -2.86 4.37 2.40
N LEU A 38 -2.76 5.70 2.33
CA LEU A 38 -1.65 6.36 1.67
C LEU A 38 -0.46 6.36 2.61
N MET A 39 0.59 5.65 2.21
CA MET A 39 1.80 5.51 3.00
C MET A 39 2.98 6.15 2.29
N ARG A 40 3.83 6.83 3.05
CA ARG A 40 5.05 7.48 2.56
C ARG A 40 6.26 7.01 3.34
N ARG A 41 7.39 6.83 2.65
CA ARG A 41 8.72 6.74 3.25
C ARG A 41 9.72 7.48 2.37
N GLU A 42 10.41 8.46 2.95
CA GLU A 42 11.29 9.36 2.18
C GLU A 42 10.53 9.99 0.99
N ASP A 43 10.99 9.80 -0.25
CA ASP A 43 10.32 10.27 -1.47
C ASP A 43 9.44 9.19 -2.14
N PHE A 44 9.31 8.02 -1.52
CA PHE A 44 8.49 6.92 -2.01
C PHE A 44 7.09 6.95 -1.38
N ARG A 45 6.05 6.82 -2.22
CA ARG A 45 4.65 6.71 -1.81
C ARG A 45 4.02 5.45 -2.39
N LEU A 46 3.09 4.87 -1.65
CA LEU A 46 2.28 3.74 -2.09
C LEU A 46 0.91 3.78 -1.41
N VAL A 47 -0.05 3.06 -1.96
CA VAL A 47 -1.33 2.80 -1.29
C VAL A 47 -1.38 1.35 -0.84
N MET A 48 -1.61 1.13 0.45
CA MET A 48 -1.92 -0.20 0.98
C MET A 48 -3.44 -0.36 0.99
N ILE A 49 -3.91 -1.37 0.29
CA ILE A 49 -5.32 -1.75 0.16
C ILE A 49 -5.54 -2.95 1.06
N ILE A 50 -6.30 -2.75 2.13
CA ILE A 50 -6.63 -3.77 3.12
C ILE A 50 -8.08 -4.18 2.91
N HIS A 51 -8.29 -5.44 2.54
CA HIS A 51 -9.60 -6.07 2.51
C HIS A 51 -9.79 -6.89 3.78
N MET A 52 -10.84 -6.58 4.52
CA MET A 52 -11.14 -7.14 5.82
C MET A 52 -12.62 -7.50 5.93
N ASN A 53 -12.92 -8.38 6.88
CA ASN A 53 -14.27 -8.59 7.36
C ASN A 53 -14.42 -7.89 8.72
N PRO A 54 -15.20 -6.79 8.81
CA PRO A 54 -15.31 -6.00 10.03
C PRO A 54 -16.05 -6.72 11.17
N PHE A 55 -16.78 -7.80 10.86
CA PHE A 55 -17.55 -8.54 11.86
C PHE A 55 -16.77 -9.70 12.48
N SER A 56 -15.88 -10.35 11.71
CA SER A 56 -15.04 -11.46 12.20
C SER A 56 -13.63 -11.03 12.62
N GLU A 57 -13.28 -9.76 12.40
CA GLU A 57 -11.96 -9.17 12.66
C GLU A 57 -10.84 -9.93 11.93
N GLU A 58 -11.13 -10.35 10.70
CA GLU A 58 -10.20 -11.09 9.85
C GLU A 58 -9.79 -10.26 8.65
N LEU A 59 -8.49 -10.26 8.37
CA LEU A 59 -7.94 -9.80 7.12
C LEU A 59 -8.12 -10.87 6.06
N VAL A 60 -8.80 -10.48 4.98
CA VAL A 60 -9.06 -11.32 3.81
C VAL A 60 -7.90 -11.24 2.84
N SER A 61 -7.43 -10.04 2.52
CA SER A 61 -6.28 -9.83 1.64
C SER A 61 -5.65 -8.45 1.82
N ILE A 62 -4.37 -8.33 1.50
CA ILE A 62 -3.65 -7.05 1.44
C ILE A 62 -3.02 -6.92 0.06
N VAL A 63 -3.18 -5.77 -0.58
CA VAL A 63 -2.58 -5.44 -1.87
C VAL A 63 -1.91 -4.08 -1.77
N PHE A 64 -0.72 -3.96 -2.33
CA PHE A 64 0.00 -2.69 -2.45
C PHE A 64 -0.14 -2.16 -3.85
N MET A 65 -0.54 -0.90 -3.98
CA MET A 65 -0.54 -0.17 -5.24
C MET A 65 0.61 0.83 -5.24
N ILE A 66 1.53 0.63 -6.18
CA ILE A 66 2.73 1.44 -6.35
C ILE A 66 2.49 2.37 -7.55
N PRO A 67 2.26 3.67 -7.34
CA PRO A 67 2.07 4.61 -8.44
C PRO A 67 3.37 4.78 -9.23
N LEU A 68 3.27 4.79 -10.57
CA LEU A 68 4.40 4.97 -11.47
C LEU A 68 4.39 6.31 -12.21
N GLY A 69 3.42 7.18 -11.92
CA GLY A 69 3.23 8.46 -12.61
C GLY A 69 2.31 8.36 -13.82
N CYS A 70 2.17 9.48 -14.52
CA CYS A 70 1.29 9.66 -15.67
C CYS A 70 2.01 10.35 -16.84
N GLY A 71 1.60 10.05 -18.06
CA GLY A 71 2.09 10.74 -19.26
C GLY A 71 3.60 10.63 -19.45
N GLU A 72 4.26 11.76 -19.74
CA GLU A 72 5.71 11.81 -20.01
C GLU A 72 6.59 11.54 -18.78
N GLU A 73 6.04 11.68 -17.57
CA GLU A 73 6.77 11.38 -16.33
C GLU A 73 6.81 9.88 -16.01
N GLN A 74 6.04 9.08 -16.75
CA GLN A 74 5.95 7.64 -16.53
C GLN A 74 7.21 6.92 -17.04
N PRO A 75 7.74 5.93 -16.29
CA PRO A 75 8.79 5.04 -16.80
C PRO A 75 8.34 4.33 -18.09
N SER A 76 9.30 3.98 -18.94
CA SER A 76 9.00 3.21 -20.15
C SER A 76 8.36 1.86 -19.80
N MET A 77 7.49 1.34 -20.68
CA MET A 77 6.82 0.05 -20.45
C MET A 77 7.79 -1.12 -20.19
N GLU A 78 9.00 -1.07 -20.75
CA GLU A 78 10.05 -2.07 -20.46
C GLU A 78 10.56 -1.96 -19.01
N GLN A 79 10.73 -0.75 -18.48
CA GLN A 79 11.09 -0.53 -17.07
C GLN A 79 9.95 -0.95 -16.15
N VAL A 80 8.72 -0.59 -16.48
CA VAL A 80 7.51 -0.99 -15.74
C VAL A 80 7.39 -2.51 -15.67
N ASN A 81 7.53 -3.21 -16.80
CA ASN A 81 7.46 -4.68 -16.83
C ASN A 81 8.58 -5.33 -16.03
N ARG A 82 9.81 -4.81 -16.11
CA ARG A 82 10.93 -5.32 -15.30
C ARG A 82 10.67 -5.18 -13.81
N LEU A 83 10.14 -4.03 -13.39
CA LEU A 83 9.79 -3.79 -11.99
C LEU A 83 8.61 -4.66 -11.53
N ALA A 84 7.57 -4.83 -12.37
CA ALA A 84 6.45 -5.70 -12.05
C ALA A 84 6.90 -7.17 -11.87
N ILE A 85 7.76 -7.67 -12.75
CA ILE A 85 8.32 -9.03 -12.63
C ILE A 85 9.15 -9.19 -11.34
N SER A 86 10.01 -8.22 -11.01
CA SER A 86 10.85 -8.31 -9.81
C SER A 86 10.04 -8.31 -8.52
N LEU A 87 8.90 -7.62 -8.51
CA LEU A 87 7.96 -7.57 -7.39
C LEU A 87 6.91 -8.67 -7.42
N ARG A 88 6.91 -9.54 -8.44
CA ARG A 88 5.82 -10.50 -8.72
C ARG A 88 4.44 -9.83 -8.75
N GLY A 89 4.39 -8.59 -9.22
CA GLY A 89 3.21 -7.77 -9.31
C GLY A 89 2.56 -7.78 -10.70
N ALA A 90 1.40 -7.15 -10.79
CA ALA A 90 0.67 -6.91 -12.02
C ALA A 90 0.68 -5.42 -12.38
N VAL A 91 0.85 -5.11 -13.66
CA VAL A 91 0.75 -3.73 -14.16
C VAL A 91 -0.73 -3.38 -14.35
N MET A 92 -1.15 -2.27 -13.77
CA MET A 92 -2.47 -1.67 -13.98
C MET A 92 -2.29 -0.32 -14.66
N ALA A 93 -2.95 -0.11 -15.80
CA ALA A 93 -2.97 1.17 -16.50
C ALA A 93 -4.39 1.74 -16.48
N TYR A 94 -4.52 3.05 -16.23
CA TYR A 94 -5.78 3.78 -16.20
C TYR A 94 -5.58 5.17 -16.82
N GLY A 95 -6.19 5.39 -17.98
CA GLY A 95 -5.90 6.59 -18.77
C GLY A 95 -4.41 6.66 -19.15
N GLU A 96 -3.77 7.78 -18.83
CA GLU A 96 -2.34 8.02 -19.06
C GLU A 96 -1.47 7.63 -17.85
N CYS A 97 -2.07 7.10 -16.79
CA CYS A 97 -1.37 6.74 -15.56
C CYS A 97 -1.18 5.22 -15.46
N SER A 98 -0.14 4.80 -14.73
CA SER A 98 0.02 3.39 -14.38
C SER A 98 0.45 3.18 -12.94
N SER A 99 0.23 1.94 -12.49
CA SER A 99 0.63 1.48 -11.18
C SER A 99 0.98 0.00 -11.21
N ILE A 100 1.76 -0.46 -10.24
CA ILE A 100 2.01 -1.89 -10.02
C ILE A 100 1.22 -2.32 -8.79
N LEU A 101 0.44 -3.40 -8.95
CA LEU A 101 -0.27 -4.07 -7.87
C LEU A 101 0.55 -5.26 -7.38
N VAL A 102 0.85 -5.31 -6.08
CA VAL A 102 1.59 -6.39 -5.44
C VAL A 102 0.73 -6.97 -4.31
N GLY A 103 0.35 -8.24 -4.44
CA GLY A 103 -0.41 -8.93 -3.39
C GLY A 103 0.49 -9.43 -2.27
N TYR A 104 0.03 -9.33 -1.02
CA TYR A 104 0.66 -10.00 0.12
C TYR A 104 0.09 -11.41 0.30
N ASP A 105 0.95 -12.41 0.19
CA ASP A 105 0.58 -13.83 0.27
C ASP A 105 0.91 -14.49 1.64
N GLY A 106 1.51 -13.74 2.57
CA GLY A 106 1.91 -14.26 3.88
C GLY A 106 3.18 -15.11 3.89
N SER A 107 3.89 -15.24 2.76
CA SER A 107 5.13 -16.02 2.68
C SER A 107 6.34 -15.36 3.36
N SER A 108 6.31 -14.04 3.53
CA SER A 108 7.32 -13.22 4.21
C SER A 108 6.69 -12.26 5.23
N GLY A 109 7.53 -11.59 6.03
CA GLY A 109 7.05 -10.50 6.87
C GLY A 109 6.57 -9.32 6.03
N ILE A 110 5.47 -8.66 6.42
CA ILE A 110 4.95 -7.52 5.67
C ILE A 110 5.97 -6.37 5.58
N GLY A 111 6.77 -6.15 6.62
CA GLY A 111 7.87 -5.18 6.60
C GLY A 111 8.94 -5.53 5.58
N GLU A 112 9.30 -6.81 5.43
CA GLU A 112 10.27 -7.27 4.43
C GLU A 112 9.75 -7.05 3.00
N LEU A 113 8.45 -7.25 2.77
CA LEU A 113 7.82 -6.96 1.49
C LEU A 113 7.82 -5.46 1.19
N LEU A 114 7.45 -4.62 2.16
CA LEU A 114 7.47 -3.16 2.01
C LEU A 114 8.89 -2.63 1.75
N ASP A 115 9.89 -3.20 2.42
CA ASP A 115 11.30 -2.90 2.16
C ASP A 115 11.70 -3.29 0.74
N THR A 116 11.35 -4.50 0.31
CA THR A 116 11.60 -4.99 -1.05
C THR A 116 10.98 -4.07 -2.10
N ILE A 117 9.70 -3.70 -1.91
CA ILE A 117 8.98 -2.78 -2.80
C ILE A 117 9.71 -1.44 -2.88
N SER A 118 9.97 -0.80 -1.74
CA SER A 118 10.61 0.52 -1.73
C SER A 118 12.01 0.51 -2.34
N GLN A 119 12.77 -0.55 -2.13
CA GLN A 119 14.14 -0.67 -2.63
C GLN A 119 14.12 -0.87 -4.15
N ALA A 120 13.15 -1.62 -4.67
CA ALA A 120 12.99 -1.80 -6.10
C ALA A 120 12.62 -0.49 -6.80
N VAL A 121 11.79 0.35 -6.17
CA VAL A 121 11.35 1.64 -6.71
C VAL A 121 12.43 2.72 -6.58
N LEU A 122 13.06 2.84 -5.41
CA LEU A 122 14.08 3.86 -5.14
C LEU A 122 15.45 3.51 -5.72
N GLY A 123 15.69 2.25 -6.11
CA GLY A 123 17.00 1.77 -6.58
C GLY A 123 18.08 1.72 -5.48
N ARG A 124 17.72 1.97 -4.22
CA ARG A 124 18.60 1.92 -3.05
C ARG A 124 17.83 1.44 -1.83
N LYS A 125 18.55 1.02 -0.79
CA LYS A 125 17.92 0.69 0.49
C LYS A 125 17.29 1.95 1.08
N ALA A 126 15.99 1.90 1.34
CA ALA A 126 15.27 2.95 2.05
C ALA A 126 15.67 2.95 3.52
N SER A 127 15.71 4.13 4.14
CA SER A 127 15.93 4.31 5.57
C SER A 127 14.65 4.79 6.24
N GLY A 128 14.54 4.52 7.54
CA GLY A 128 13.37 4.92 8.33
C GLY A 128 12.12 4.06 8.12
N ARG A 129 11.06 4.49 8.79
CA ARG A 129 9.72 3.88 8.82
C ARG A 129 8.78 4.60 7.86
N PHE A 130 7.59 4.03 7.65
CA PHE A 130 6.54 4.67 6.87
C PHE A 130 5.69 5.59 7.75
N ASP A 131 5.22 6.68 7.16
CA ASP A 131 4.16 7.52 7.68
C ASP A 131 2.85 7.18 6.96
N ILE A 132 1.74 7.07 7.69
CA ILE A 132 0.40 7.11 7.10
C ILE A 132 0.07 8.58 6.86
N GLU A 133 0.02 9.01 5.59
CA GLU A 133 -0.33 10.40 5.23
C GLU A 133 -1.85 10.60 5.23
N HIS A 134 -2.61 9.58 4.85
CA HIS A 134 -4.07 9.62 4.78
C HIS A 134 -4.66 8.21 4.78
N TYR A 135 -5.92 8.06 5.20
CA TYR A 135 -6.69 6.85 5.02
C TYR A 135 -8.11 7.14 4.53
N SER A 136 -8.70 6.16 3.84
CA SER A 136 -10.09 6.22 3.38
C SER A 136 -10.70 4.83 3.27
N TYR A 137 -12.03 4.80 3.19
CA TYR A 137 -12.82 3.61 2.89
C TYR A 137 -13.33 3.58 1.44
N ASP A 138 -13.00 4.63 0.67
CA ASP A 138 -13.20 4.77 -0.77
C ASP A 138 -11.85 5.10 -1.43
N LEU A 139 -11.50 4.38 -2.49
CA LEU A 139 -10.24 4.57 -3.21
C LEU A 139 -10.16 5.95 -3.88
N LEU A 140 -11.31 6.51 -4.30
CA LEU A 140 -11.36 7.75 -5.08
C LEU A 140 -10.92 8.99 -4.29
N THR A 141 -10.95 8.96 -2.97
CA THR A 141 -10.60 10.12 -2.14
C THR A 141 -9.13 10.19 -1.77
N ILE A 142 -8.36 9.11 -1.98
CA ILE A 142 -6.93 9.07 -1.61
C ILE A 142 -6.03 9.66 -2.69
N TYR A 143 -6.48 9.63 -3.94
CA TYR A 143 -5.84 10.38 -5.02
C TYR A 143 -6.68 11.63 -5.26
N PRO A 144 -6.32 12.79 -4.69
CA PRO A 144 -6.73 14.02 -5.32
C PRO A 144 -6.16 13.94 -6.74
N GLU A 145 -7.03 13.94 -7.74
CA GLU A 145 -6.63 14.24 -9.11
C GLU A 145 -5.70 15.46 -9.01
N ASN A 146 -4.44 15.33 -9.44
CA ASN A 146 -3.60 16.52 -9.60
C ASN A 146 -4.40 17.46 -10.52
N PRO A 147 -4.79 18.66 -10.06
CA PRO A 147 -5.51 19.60 -10.92
C PRO A 147 -4.63 20.09 -12.08
#